data_AF-A0AA51MK25-F1
#
_entry.id   AF-A0AA51MK25-F1
#
_cell.length_a   1.000
_cell.length_b   1.000
_cell.length_c   1.000
_cell.angle_alpha   90.00
_cell.angle_beta   90.00
_cell.angle_gamma   90.00
#
_symmetry.space_group_name_H-M   'P 1'
#
loop_
_entity.id
_entity.type
_entity.pdbx_description
1 polymer ?
#
loop_
_entity_poly.entity_id
_entity_poly.type
_entity_poly.pdbx_seq_one_letter_code
_entity_poly.pdbx_strand_id
1 'polypeptide(L)'
;MLRLPNCFMLEHTMQITLNIPDQYLIDQSPDEFGKRIKLYAALMMFQEGSLSADAASEFAGVDRFTFITKCQQHNIPLVDFASEELDAELEDLRRRQ
;
A
#
# COMPACT_ATOMS: atom_id res chain seq x y z
N MET A 1 -12.91 -31.57 -24.08
CA MET A 1 -12.41 -32.32 -22.90
C MET A 1 -10.92 -31.99 -22.84
N LEU A 2 -10.48 -31.01 -22.07
CA LEU A 2 -10.30 -31.10 -20.62
C LEU A 2 -10.61 -29.74 -19.97
N ARG A 3 -11.54 -29.74 -19.00
CA ARG A 3 -11.66 -28.69 -17.98
C ARG A 3 -10.32 -28.65 -17.24
N LEU A 4 -9.62 -27.53 -17.26
CA LEU A 4 -8.60 -27.27 -16.25
C LEU A 4 -9.34 -27.10 -14.92
N PRO A 5 -9.15 -27.99 -13.93
CA PRO A 5 -9.75 -27.83 -12.63
C PRO A 5 -8.96 -26.73 -11.92
N ASN A 6 -9.66 -25.69 -11.46
CA ASN A 6 -9.28 -24.82 -10.35
C ASN A 6 -7.79 -24.85 -9.97
N CYS A 7 -7.00 -23.95 -10.53
CA CYS A 7 -5.84 -23.44 -9.81
C CYS A 7 -6.39 -22.59 -8.65
N PHE A 8 -6.86 -23.27 -7.60
CA PHE A 8 -7.17 -22.63 -6.33
C PHE A 8 -5.82 -22.11 -5.84
N MET A 9 -5.55 -20.82 -6.09
CA MET A 9 -4.47 -20.12 -5.41
C MET A 9 -4.70 -20.36 -3.92
N LEU A 10 -3.80 -21.09 -3.27
CA LEU A 10 -3.80 -21.20 -1.83
C LEU A 10 -3.53 -19.80 -1.30
N GLU A 11 -4.59 -19.12 -0.86
CA GLU A 11 -4.46 -17.86 -0.15
C GLU A 11 -3.71 -18.16 1.15
N HIS A 12 -2.39 -17.92 1.13
CA HIS A 12 -1.56 -18.06 2.31
C HIS A 12 -1.83 -16.88 3.23
N THR A 13 -2.77 -17.06 4.15
CA THR A 13 -3.06 -16.09 5.19
C THR A 13 -2.13 -16.33 6.38
N MET A 14 -1.53 -15.26 6.91
CA MET A 14 -0.76 -15.29 8.15
C MET A 14 -1.46 -14.41 9.20
N GLN A 15 -1.36 -14.81 10.47
CA GLN A 15 -1.91 -14.05 11.59
C GLN A 15 -0.77 -13.41 12.40
N ILE A 16 -0.90 -12.11 12.67
CA ILE A 16 -0.01 -11.34 13.55
C ILE A 16 -0.84 -10.87 14.75
N THR A 17 -0.40 -11.17 15.97
CA THR A 17 -1.07 -10.74 17.21
C THR A 17 -0.35 -9.53 17.80
N LEU A 18 -1.10 -8.47 18.08
CA LEU A 18 -0.59 -7.24 18.70
C LEU A 18 -1.22 -7.07 20.09
N ASN A 19 -0.37 -6.94 21.12
CA ASN A 19 -0.83 -6.65 22.47
C ASN A 19 -0.91 -5.13 22.64
N ILE A 20 -2.12 -4.58 22.56
CA ILE A 20 -2.37 -3.14 22.60
C ILE A 20 -3.26 -2.82 23.80
N PRO A 21 -2.90 -1.83 24.64
CA PRO A 21 -3.75 -1.39 25.74
C PRO A 21 -5.13 -0.93 25.25
N ASP A 22 -6.17 -1.39 25.94
CA ASP A 22 -7.58 -1.10 25.63
C ASP A 22 -7.93 0.40 25.72
N GLN A 23 -7.21 1.16 26.54
CA GLN A 23 -7.33 2.62 26.66
C GLN A 23 -7.19 3.38 25.32
N TYR A 24 -6.63 2.76 24.28
CA TYR A 24 -6.47 3.38 22.95
C TYR A 24 -7.63 3.08 21.99
N LEU A 25 -8.56 2.21 22.36
CA LEU A 25 -9.72 1.83 21.55
C LEU A 25 -10.97 2.67 21.89
N ILE A 26 -10.78 3.94 22.26
CA ILE A 26 -11.88 4.85 22.58
C ILE A 26 -12.73 5.04 21.31
N ASP A 27 -14.01 4.68 21.40
CA ASP A 27 -15.01 4.78 20.34
C ASP A 27 -14.76 3.93 19.08
N GLN A 28 -13.95 2.87 19.16
CA GLN A 28 -13.65 2.02 18.00
C GLN A 28 -13.54 0.55 18.36
N SER A 29 -13.98 -0.31 17.44
CA SER A 29 -13.83 -1.75 17.60
C SER A 29 -12.38 -2.21 17.35
N PRO A 30 -11.93 -3.33 17.96
CA PRO A 30 -10.61 -3.91 17.67
C PRO A 30 -10.38 -4.23 16.18
N ASP A 31 -11.44 -4.56 15.45
CA ASP A 31 -11.38 -4.83 14.00
C ASP A 31 -11.08 -3.57 13.19
N GLU A 32 -11.78 -2.47 13.46
CA GLU A 32 -11.52 -1.17 12.83
C GLU A 32 -10.12 -0.64 13.16
N PHE A 33 -9.69 -0.85 14.41
CA PHE A 33 -8.36 -0.50 14.86
C PHE A 33 -7.28 -1.31 14.12
N GLY A 34 -7.48 -2.62 14.00
CA GLY A 34 -6.59 -3.53 13.26
C GLY A 34 -6.50 -3.15 11.78
N LYS A 35 -7.63 -2.86 11.13
CA LYS A 35 -7.67 -2.38 9.74
C LYS A 35 -6.88 -1.08 9.57
N ARG A 36 -7.00 -0.14 10.51
CA ARG A 36 -6.23 1.11 10.46
C ARG A 36 -4.73 0.88 10.64
N ILE A 37 -4.32 0.02 11.58
CA ILE A 37 -2.91 -0.34 11.73
C ILE A 37 -2.37 -0.96 10.44
N LYS A 38 -3.12 -1.89 9.83
CA LYS A 38 -2.74 -2.54 8.58
C LYS A 38 -2.54 -1.53 7.46
N LEU A 39 -3.46 -0.56 7.33
CA LEU A 39 -3.34 0.53 6.37
C LEU A 39 -2.10 1.39 6.63
N TYR A 40 -1.85 1.80 7.88
CA TYR A 40 -0.70 2.65 8.21
C TYR A 40 0.63 1.95 7.99
N ALA A 41 0.72 0.67 8.33
CA ALA A 41 1.89 -0.15 8.00
C ALA A 41 2.09 -0.24 6.48
N ALA A 42 1.03 -0.48 5.71
CA ALA A 42 1.10 -0.53 4.24
C ALA A 42 1.63 0.77 3.63
N LEU A 43 1.09 1.91 4.11
CA LEU A 43 1.47 3.25 3.66
C LEU A 43 2.95 3.53 3.93
N MET A 44 3.43 3.22 5.14
CA MET A 44 4.83 3.41 5.50
C MET A 44 5.76 2.49 4.71
N MET A 45 5.41 1.20 4.59
CA MET A 45 6.22 0.24 3.84
C MET A 45 6.27 0.56 2.34
N PHE A 46 5.19 1.14 1.78
CA PHE A 46 5.21 1.68 0.42
C PHE A 46 6.13 2.88 0.30
N GLN A 47 6.03 3.84 1.23
CA GLN A 47 6.86 5.04 1.26
C GLN A 47 8.37 4.70 1.37
N GLU A 48 8.71 3.65 2.13
CA GLU A 48 10.09 3.16 2.27
C GLU A 48 10.57 2.32 1.07
N GLY A 49 9.73 2.10 0.06
CA GLY A 49 10.04 1.25 -1.09
C GLY A 49 10.07 -0.25 -0.78
N SER A 50 9.65 -0.66 0.42
CA SER A 50 9.61 -2.06 0.84
C SER A 50 8.45 -2.84 0.20
N LEU A 51 7.36 -2.16 -0.15
CA LEU A 51 6.22 -2.73 -0.87
C LEU A 51 5.92 -1.90 -2.12
N SER A 52 5.54 -2.57 -3.21
CA SER A 52 4.93 -1.89 -4.36
C SER A 52 3.51 -1.43 -4.03
N ALA A 53 2.96 -0.51 -4.82
CA ALA A 53 1.59 -0.03 -4.61
C ALA A 53 0.54 -1.17 -4.63
N ASP A 54 0.72 -2.15 -5.52
CA ASP A 54 -0.17 -3.30 -5.61
C ASP A 54 -0.03 -4.20 -4.37
N ALA A 55 1.21 -4.52 -3.96
CA ALA A 55 1.46 -5.33 -2.77
C ALA A 55 0.99 -4.63 -1.47
N ALA A 56 1.15 -3.31 -1.38
CA ALA A 56 0.69 -2.51 -0.26
C ALA A 56 -0.85 -2.42 -0.21
N SER A 57 -1.53 -2.36 -1.36
CA SER A 57 -2.99 -2.40 -1.41
C SER A 57 -3.55 -3.74 -0.94
N GLU A 58 -2.95 -4.86 -1.39
CA GLU A 58 -3.29 -6.21 -0.94
C GLU A 58 -3.00 -6.38 0.55
N PHE A 59 -1.83 -5.92 1.01
CA PHE A 59 -1.47 -5.91 2.42
C PHE A 59 -2.47 -5.10 3.24
N ALA A 60 -2.88 -3.90 2.82
CA ALA A 60 -3.89 -3.11 3.52
C ALA A 60 -5.30 -3.73 3.46
N GLY A 61 -5.55 -4.66 2.55
CA GLY A 61 -6.87 -5.25 2.32
C GLY A 61 -7.86 -4.28 1.67
N VAL A 62 -7.35 -3.37 0.83
CA VAL A 62 -8.15 -2.39 0.08
C VAL A 62 -7.83 -2.51 -1.41
N ASP A 63 -8.74 -2.05 -2.27
CA ASP A 63 -8.44 -2.01 -3.70
C ASP A 63 -7.37 -0.94 -4.00
N ARG A 64 -6.74 -1.09 -5.18
CA ARG A 64 -5.65 -0.22 -5.64
C ARG A 64 -6.03 1.26 -5.68
N PHE A 65 -7.25 1.62 -6.11
CA PHE A 65 -7.67 3.03 -6.19
C PHE A 65 -7.90 3.62 -4.80
N THR A 66 -8.49 2.84 -3.89
CA THR A 66 -8.61 3.23 -2.49
C THR A 66 -7.25 3.44 -1.86
N PHE A 67 -6.27 2.54 -2.11
CA PHE A 67 -4.92 2.69 -1.58
C PHE A 67 -4.23 3.98 -2.08
N ILE A 68 -4.32 4.26 -3.38
CA ILE A 68 -3.79 5.48 -3.99
C ILE A 68 -4.41 6.73 -3.36
N THR A 69 -5.74 6.71 -3.14
CA THR A 69 -6.46 7.80 -2.48
C THR A 69 -5.96 7.98 -1.03
N LYS A 70 -5.67 6.89 -0.32
CA LYS A 70 -5.09 6.95 1.03
C LYS A 70 -3.68 7.52 1.03
N CYS A 71 -2.84 7.18 0.06
CA CYS A 71 -1.51 7.80 -0.07
C CYS A 71 -1.62 9.32 -0.21
N GLN A 72 -2.54 9.81 -1.06
CA GLN A 72 -2.78 11.24 -1.22
C GLN A 72 -3.29 11.91 0.07
N GLN A 73 -4.25 11.29 0.76
CA GLN A 73 -4.76 11.80 2.04
C GLN A 73 -3.66 11.91 3.12
N HIS A 74 -2.64 11.06 3.04
CA HIS A 74 -1.52 11.01 3.98
C HIS A 74 -0.24 11.70 3.47
N ASN A 75 -0.31 12.41 2.33
CA ASN A 75 0.82 13.10 1.68
C ASN A 75 2.01 12.18 1.34
N ILE A 76 1.73 10.93 1.00
CA ILE A 76 2.75 9.96 0.58
C ILE A 76 2.90 10.05 -0.94
N PRO A 77 4.10 10.37 -1.46
CA PRO A 77 4.33 10.47 -2.89
C PRO A 77 4.12 9.11 -3.56
N LEU A 78 3.28 9.09 -4.60
CA LEU A 78 2.95 7.87 -5.36
C LEU A 78 3.98 7.54 -6.44
N VAL A 79 4.75 8.54 -6.84
CA VAL A 79 5.80 8.41 -7.83
C VAL A 79 7.06 8.91 -7.17
N ASP A 80 7.97 7.97 -6.92
CA ASP A 80 9.35 8.28 -6.59
C ASP A 80 10.01 8.62 -7.92
N PHE A 81 9.72 9.80 -8.44
CA PHE A 81 10.61 10.38 -9.41
C PHE A 81 11.86 10.72 -8.61
N ALA A 82 12.89 9.87 -8.70
CA ALA A 82 14.22 10.28 -8.28
C ALA A 82 14.46 11.63 -8.96
N SER A 83 14.55 12.70 -8.17
CA SER A 83 14.55 14.08 -8.67
C SER A 83 15.57 14.29 -9.80
N GLU A 84 16.65 13.50 -9.76
CA GLU A 84 17.71 13.46 -10.76
C GLU A 84 17.26 12.95 -12.15
N GLU A 85 16.35 11.98 -12.22
CA GLU A 85 15.83 11.44 -13.49
C GLU A 85 14.82 12.40 -14.13
N LEU A 86 13.98 13.04 -13.30
CA LEU A 86 13.08 14.11 -13.76
C LEU A 86 13.84 15.32 -14.29
N ASP A 87 14.87 15.77 -13.58
CA ASP A 87 15.66 16.93 -14.02
C ASP A 87 16.36 16.64 -15.35
N ALA A 88 16.91 15.44 -15.51
CA ALA A 88 17.52 15.00 -16.76
C ALA A 88 16.52 14.93 -17.93
N GLU A 89 15.32 14.38 -17.71
CA GLU A 89 14.26 14.35 -18.72
C GLU A 89 13.75 15.77 -19.05
N LEU A 90 13.60 16.64 -18.04
CA LEU A 90 13.14 18.01 -18.23
C LEU A 90 14.18 18.87 -18.98
N GLU A 91 15.47 18.66 -18.72
CA GLU A 91 16.56 19.27 -19.47
C GLU A 91 16.66 18.76 -20.91
N ASP A 92 16.42 17.47 -21.16
CA ASP A 92 16.40 16.91 -22.51
C ASP A 92 15.21 17.44 -23.32
N LEU A 93 14.03 17.57 -22.69
CA LEU A 93 12.86 18.21 -23.32
C LEU A 93 13.11 19.70 -23.61
N ARG A 94 13.78 20.43 -22.71
CA ARG A 94 14.16 21.84 -22.93
C ARG A 94 15.18 22.02 -24.04
N ARG A 95 16.08 21.05 -24.25
CA ARG A 95 17.09 21.08 -25.34
C ARG A 95 16.50 20.80 -26.73
N ARG A 96 15.30 20.23 -26.79
CA ARG A 96 14.61 19.85 -28.04
C ARG A 96 13.62 20.91 -28.54
N GLN A 97 13.44 22.02 -27.82
CA GLN A 97 12.72 23.23 -28.27
C GLN A 97 13.71 24.30 -28.73
#